data_AF-A0AA91H073-F1
#
_entry.id   AF-A0AA91H073-F1
#
_cell.length_a   1.000
_cell.length_b   1.000
_cell.length_c   1.000
_cell.angle_alpha   90.00
_cell.angle_beta   90.00
_cell.angle_gamma   90.00
#
_symmetry.space_group_name_H-M   'P 1'
#
loop_
_entity.id
_entity.type
_entity.pdbx_description
1 polymer ?
#
loop_
_entity_poly.entity_id
_entity_poly.type
_entity_poly.pdbx_seq_one_letter_code
_entity_poly.pdbx_strand_id
1 'polypeptide(L)'
;MKWIFDPPIPVKIQKMKERVRWRHPSVVQRRIDQTSMVIHDDNSDNPEFSFIVIGDSGTTEHHGHHPQRRIAELMLGHREECRFVLHTGDVIYVVGSHEYYPTNFIEPYREFLVGGENPKRISYDGMVFNLPILPVLGNHDYYDVPLMYRLLAGSTLLLRRFFRYKDIEIGWHGSYQGDAYARAFLDYITALAPDELEHHLDNNYTAKTDTGRCLRYEPGRFTRLPNRYYTFRYGGIDFFALDSNTFNAPLPLPATKEGEAERRELVHRQHEIEQEEMQILEACSHLNPDVPEQAEQLDALKAKLYQIDEIKIDIEKQLESHKGSSVDFEQLNWLKQRLIQSWNSEEVRGRILYFHHPPYVTEKTKWRQAQTLAVRRRLRWVFDEVADTLGSLTKGRPIVDLILNGHAHCLEHLRTVDTGHADSFINCIISGGSGHYPRRQRKEGSELMETFEDSRDNHTRKVAESLLFVGRNGYDEQKRLPYSFVRIDVKDGNPPKFIVRPYVAERFQGEWSDRQLEPFVI
;
A
#
# COMPACT_ATOMS: atom_id res chain seq x y z
N MET A 1 -17.19 1.89 -20.64
CA MET A 1 -15.87 2.27 -21.21
C MET A 1 -14.81 2.00 -20.16
N LYS A 2 -13.71 1.29 -20.46
CA LYS A 2 -12.65 1.02 -19.47
C LYS A 2 -11.57 2.10 -19.57
N TRP A 3 -11.49 2.98 -18.57
CA TRP A 3 -10.54 4.09 -18.53
C TRP A 3 -9.17 3.67 -17.99
N ILE A 4 -9.17 2.72 -17.07
CA ILE A 4 -7.99 2.13 -16.44
C ILE A 4 -8.14 0.60 -16.47
N PHE A 5 -7.02 -0.12 -16.43
CA PHE A 5 -7.04 -1.57 -16.23
C PHE A 5 -5.92 -1.99 -15.27
N ASP A 6 -6.17 -3.09 -14.54
CA ASP A 6 -5.18 -3.74 -13.70
C ASP A 6 -4.46 -4.85 -14.49
N PRO A 7 -3.13 -4.80 -14.65
CA PRO A 7 -2.40 -5.86 -15.34
C PRO A 7 -2.58 -7.23 -14.65
N PRO A 8 -2.58 -8.35 -15.41
CA PRO A 8 -2.60 -9.68 -14.82
C PRO A 8 -1.41 -9.92 -13.89
N ILE A 9 -1.62 -10.67 -12.80
CA ILE A 9 -0.58 -11.00 -11.82
C ILE A 9 0.71 -11.56 -12.44
N PRO A 10 0.66 -12.51 -13.42
CA PRO A 10 1.88 -13.00 -14.06
C PRO A 10 2.68 -11.90 -14.76
N VAL A 11 1.99 -10.92 -15.37
CA VAL A 11 2.64 -9.78 -16.04
C VAL A 11 3.33 -8.89 -15.01
N LYS A 12 2.66 -8.58 -13.89
CA LYS A 12 3.26 -7.82 -12.78
C LYS A 12 4.55 -8.47 -12.29
N ILE A 13 4.49 -9.77 -11.98
CA ILE A 13 5.64 -10.55 -11.49
C ILE A 13 6.77 -10.55 -12.51
N GLN A 14 6.47 -10.88 -13.77
CA GLN A 14 7.47 -10.99 -14.83
C GLN A 14 8.17 -9.66 -15.06
N LYS A 15 7.42 -8.56 -15.15
CA LYS A 15 7.98 -7.22 -15.36
C LYS A 15 8.88 -6.80 -14.21
N MET A 16 8.48 -7.03 -12.97
CA MET A 16 9.34 -6.71 -11.82
C MET A 16 10.62 -7.55 -11.78
N LYS A 17 10.54 -8.84 -12.12
CA LYS A 17 11.73 -9.71 -12.23
C LYS A 17 12.70 -9.24 -13.32
N GLU A 18 12.19 -8.81 -14.48
CA GLU A 18 13.00 -8.25 -15.56
C GLU A 18 13.77 -7.00 -15.11
N ARG A 19 13.11 -6.10 -14.36
CA ARG A 19 13.66 -4.81 -13.92
C ARG A 19 14.82 -4.95 -12.94
N VAL A 20 14.73 -5.94 -12.04
CA VAL A 20 15.80 -6.25 -11.08
C VAL A 20 16.73 -7.37 -11.56
N ARG A 21 16.65 -7.80 -12.83
CA ARG A 21 17.40 -8.95 -13.40
C ARG A 21 17.44 -10.13 -12.43
N TRP A 22 16.27 -10.60 -12.01
CA TRP A 22 16.11 -11.62 -10.97
C TRP A 22 16.99 -12.86 -11.22
N ARG A 23 17.84 -13.20 -10.25
CA ARG A 23 18.79 -14.33 -10.27
C ARG A 23 19.78 -14.30 -11.45
N HIS A 24 20.13 -13.12 -11.94
CA HIS A 24 21.19 -12.97 -12.95
C HIS A 24 22.50 -13.67 -12.50
N PRO A 25 23.28 -14.29 -13.40
CA PRO A 25 24.51 -15.01 -13.03
C PRO A 25 25.47 -14.19 -12.15
N SER A 26 25.69 -12.92 -12.47
CA SER A 26 26.53 -11.98 -11.70
C SER A 26 26.07 -11.78 -10.26
N VAL A 27 24.76 -11.78 -10.03
CA VAL A 27 24.13 -11.67 -8.70
C VAL A 27 24.34 -12.98 -7.93
N VAL A 28 24.03 -14.11 -8.57
CA VAL A 28 24.13 -15.44 -7.95
C VAL A 28 25.57 -15.78 -7.57
N GLN A 29 26.54 -15.51 -8.46
CA GLN A 29 27.97 -15.75 -8.20
C GLN A 29 28.49 -14.95 -7.00
N ARG A 30 27.99 -13.72 -6.81
CA ARG A 30 28.32 -12.88 -5.65
C ARG A 30 27.55 -13.24 -4.38
N ARG A 31 26.65 -14.24 -4.44
CA ARG A 31 25.73 -14.60 -3.35
C ARG A 31 24.94 -13.39 -2.86
N ILE A 32 24.43 -12.61 -3.81
CA ILE A 32 23.61 -11.45 -3.51
C ILE A 32 22.17 -11.88 -3.26
N ASP A 33 21.66 -11.51 -2.10
CA ASP A 33 20.27 -11.58 -1.73
C ASP A 33 19.52 -10.36 -2.27
N GLN A 34 18.85 -10.54 -3.40
CA GLN A 34 18.03 -9.51 -4.03
C GLN A 34 16.71 -9.24 -3.30
N THR A 35 16.52 -9.74 -2.09
CA THR A 35 15.32 -9.48 -1.28
C THR A 35 15.66 -8.87 0.08
N SER A 36 16.93 -8.52 0.30
CA SER A 36 17.39 -7.95 1.56
C SER A 36 18.11 -6.63 1.33
N MET A 37 18.03 -5.75 2.33
CA MET A 37 18.85 -4.55 2.41
C MET A 37 19.22 -4.24 3.86
N VAL A 38 20.25 -3.40 4.04
CA VAL A 38 20.62 -2.81 5.34
C VAL A 38 20.62 -1.29 5.19
N ILE A 39 19.96 -0.60 6.12
CA ILE A 39 20.00 0.86 6.22
C ILE A 39 21.30 1.24 6.91
N HIS A 40 22.15 1.99 6.22
CA HIS A 40 23.46 2.38 6.72
C HIS A 40 23.40 3.78 7.34
N ASP A 41 22.89 3.88 8.57
CA ASP A 41 22.72 5.13 9.33
C ASP A 41 23.42 5.14 10.70
N ASP A 42 24.34 4.19 10.94
CA ASP A 42 25.13 4.00 12.17
C ASP A 42 24.30 3.78 13.45
N ASN A 43 22.97 3.62 13.34
CA ASN A 43 22.07 3.48 14.48
C ASN A 43 21.12 2.27 14.33
N SER A 44 21.39 1.38 13.37
CA SER A 44 20.58 0.19 13.07
C SER A 44 20.49 -0.80 14.22
N ASP A 45 21.44 -0.79 15.16
CA ASP A 45 21.50 -1.72 16.28
C ASP A 45 20.83 -1.17 17.55
N ASN A 46 20.38 0.09 17.52
CA ASN A 46 19.70 0.69 18.66
C ASN A 46 18.32 0.02 18.86
N PRO A 47 18.08 -0.65 20.00
CA PRO A 47 16.81 -1.32 20.24
C PRO A 47 15.64 -0.34 20.36
N GLU A 48 15.89 0.90 20.77
CA GLU A 48 14.87 1.94 20.84
C GLU A 48 14.98 2.89 19.66
N PHE A 49 13.91 2.99 18.88
CA PHE A 49 13.86 3.89 17.71
C PHE A 49 12.41 4.22 17.36
N SER A 50 12.22 5.25 16.53
CA SER A 50 10.91 5.61 16.02
C SER A 50 10.88 5.56 14.49
N PHE A 51 9.71 5.28 13.94
CA PHE A 51 9.45 5.38 12.50
C PHE A 51 8.05 5.91 12.23
N ILE A 52 7.84 6.43 11.02
CA ILE A 52 6.54 6.93 10.56
C ILE A 52 5.91 5.92 9.60
N VAL A 53 4.59 5.83 9.60
CA VAL A 53 3.79 5.06 8.66
C VAL A 53 2.80 5.98 7.97
N ILE A 54 2.78 5.92 6.64
CA ILE A 54 1.84 6.60 5.75
C ILE A 54 1.40 5.63 4.64
N GLY A 55 0.37 5.97 3.90
CA GLY A 55 -0.16 5.17 2.80
C GLY A 55 -1.20 5.94 2.01
N ASP A 56 -1.45 5.51 0.77
CA ASP A 56 -2.46 6.10 -0.10
C ASP A 56 -2.28 7.62 -0.20
N SER A 57 -1.00 8.00 -0.34
CA SER A 57 -0.57 9.34 -0.69
C SER A 57 -0.53 9.46 -2.22
N GLY A 58 -0.09 10.57 -2.78
CA GLY A 58 -0.04 10.71 -4.24
C GLY A 58 -1.22 11.45 -4.84
N THR A 59 -1.89 12.32 -4.09
CA THR A 59 -2.93 13.21 -4.60
C THR A 59 -2.34 14.56 -4.97
N THR A 60 -2.91 15.20 -6.00
CA THR A 60 -2.56 16.57 -6.36
C THR A 60 -3.26 17.57 -5.43
N GLU A 61 -2.84 18.83 -5.46
CA GLU A 61 -3.62 19.92 -4.90
C GLU A 61 -4.99 19.99 -5.57
N HIS A 62 -6.05 20.01 -4.76
CA HIS A 62 -7.42 20.20 -5.23
C HIS A 62 -7.94 21.54 -4.69
N HIS A 63 -8.25 22.45 -5.60
CA HIS A 63 -8.98 23.70 -5.30
C HIS A 63 -8.42 24.52 -4.12
N GLY A 64 -7.09 24.65 -4.03
CA GLY A 64 -6.41 25.47 -3.02
C GLY A 64 -6.08 24.73 -1.72
N HIS A 65 -6.29 23.41 -1.64
CA HIS A 65 -5.84 22.61 -0.51
C HIS A 65 -5.15 21.31 -0.94
N HIS A 66 -4.14 20.93 -0.16
CA HIS A 66 -3.32 19.76 -0.45
C HIS A 66 -3.19 18.90 0.81
N PRO A 67 -4.11 17.93 1.04
CA PRO A 67 -4.13 17.12 2.26
C PRO A 67 -2.82 16.38 2.51
N GLN A 68 -2.24 15.78 1.47
CA GLN A 68 -0.94 15.12 1.55
C GLN A 68 0.18 16.06 2.00
N ARG A 69 0.23 17.29 1.45
CA ARG A 69 1.21 18.29 1.89
C ARG A 69 1.01 18.67 3.34
N ARG A 70 -0.25 18.82 3.80
CA ARG A 70 -0.56 19.09 5.21
C ARG A 70 -0.05 17.98 6.13
N ILE A 71 -0.23 16.73 5.74
CA ILE A 71 0.32 15.57 6.47
C ILE A 71 1.85 15.58 6.46
N ALA A 72 2.48 15.84 5.31
CA ALA A 72 3.93 15.94 5.21
C ALA A 72 4.50 17.04 6.14
N GLU A 73 3.82 18.19 6.26
CA GLU A 73 4.21 19.26 7.18
C GLU A 73 4.13 18.85 8.65
N LEU A 74 3.07 18.14 9.05
CA LEU A 74 2.97 17.61 10.41
C LEU A 74 4.06 16.57 10.70
N MET A 75 4.43 15.75 9.71
CA MET A 75 5.52 14.78 9.86
C MET A 75 6.88 15.47 10.11
N LEU A 76 7.10 16.71 9.63
CA LEU A 76 8.35 17.43 9.85
C LEU A 76 8.65 17.63 11.33
N GLY A 77 7.63 17.81 12.16
CA GLY A 77 7.76 17.92 13.62
C GLY A 77 8.31 16.66 14.30
N HIS A 78 8.39 15.53 13.59
CA HIS A 78 8.88 14.26 14.11
C HIS A 78 10.03 13.67 13.29
N ARG A 79 10.46 14.37 12.23
CA ARG A 79 11.45 13.88 11.27
C ARG A 79 12.79 13.55 11.92
N GLU A 80 13.26 14.39 12.85
CA GLU A 80 14.55 14.19 13.52
C GLU A 80 14.54 13.03 14.52
N GLU A 81 13.37 12.66 15.04
CA GLU A 81 13.21 11.58 16.01
C GLU A 81 13.01 10.22 15.34
N CYS A 82 12.62 10.20 14.06
CA CYS A 82 12.34 8.98 13.32
C CYS A 82 13.55 8.54 12.48
N ARG A 83 13.65 7.25 12.17
CA ARG A 83 14.75 6.66 11.39
C ARG A 83 14.38 6.45 9.92
N PHE A 84 13.12 6.18 9.66
CA PHE A 84 12.57 6.00 8.33
C PHE A 84 11.06 6.20 8.32
N VAL A 85 10.51 6.27 7.11
CA VAL A 85 9.08 6.28 6.82
C VAL A 85 8.74 5.00 6.05
N LEU A 86 7.75 4.25 6.51
CA LEU A 86 7.14 3.16 5.75
C LEU A 86 5.96 3.73 4.96
N HIS A 87 5.92 3.47 3.65
CA HIS A 87 4.80 3.87 2.80
C HIS A 87 4.04 2.64 2.31
N THR A 88 2.78 2.46 2.75
CA THR A 88 1.99 1.23 2.53
C THR A 88 1.33 1.15 1.14
N GLY A 89 1.99 1.70 0.11
CA GLY A 89 1.56 1.66 -1.30
C GLY A 89 0.50 2.68 -1.71
N ASP A 90 0.17 2.64 -3.00
CA ASP A 90 -0.50 3.71 -3.74
C ASP A 90 0.27 5.01 -3.54
N VAL A 91 1.48 5.05 -4.13
CA VAL A 91 2.38 6.18 -3.99
C VAL A 91 1.94 7.33 -4.89
N ILE A 92 1.34 6.99 -6.04
CA ILE A 92 0.94 7.94 -7.08
C ILE A 92 -0.45 7.58 -7.61
N TYR A 93 -1.43 8.43 -7.32
CA TYR A 93 -2.74 8.40 -7.98
C TYR A 93 -2.71 9.16 -9.31
N VAL A 94 -3.61 8.88 -10.26
CA VAL A 94 -4.67 7.83 -10.25
C VAL A 94 -4.22 6.56 -10.97
N VAL A 95 -3.39 6.71 -11.98
CA VAL A 95 -2.68 5.61 -12.65
C VAL A 95 -1.23 5.98 -12.46
N GLY A 96 -0.42 5.10 -11.86
CA GLY A 96 0.93 5.37 -11.33
C GLY A 96 1.95 5.81 -12.38
N SER A 97 1.65 6.90 -13.08
CA SER A 97 2.35 7.49 -14.19
C SER A 97 3.48 8.35 -13.66
N HIS A 98 4.61 8.30 -14.35
CA HIS A 98 5.76 9.14 -14.04
C HIS A 98 5.44 10.65 -14.10
N GLU A 99 4.42 11.04 -14.88
CA GLU A 99 3.99 12.43 -15.09
C GLU A 99 3.52 13.11 -13.80
N TYR A 100 3.04 12.32 -12.83
CA TYR A 100 2.47 12.82 -11.59
C TYR A 100 3.46 12.88 -10.43
N TYR A 101 4.63 12.24 -10.53
CA TYR A 101 5.62 12.25 -9.45
C TYR A 101 6.06 13.65 -9.00
N PRO A 102 6.31 14.62 -9.91
CA PRO A 102 6.69 15.97 -9.51
C PRO A 102 5.70 16.62 -8.54
N THR A 103 4.41 16.59 -8.87
CA THR A 103 3.35 17.26 -8.10
C THR A 103 2.81 16.41 -6.95
N ASN A 104 2.72 15.09 -7.15
CA ASN A 104 2.03 14.20 -6.23
C ASN A 104 2.97 13.52 -5.24
N PHE A 105 4.30 13.65 -5.37
CA PHE A 105 5.24 13.05 -4.42
C PHE A 105 6.44 13.95 -4.11
N ILE A 106 7.15 14.42 -5.14
CA ILE A 106 8.38 15.20 -4.96
C ILE A 106 8.09 16.53 -4.25
N GLU A 107 7.13 17.30 -4.74
CA GLU A 107 6.80 18.60 -4.14
C GLU A 107 6.21 18.50 -2.71
N PRO A 108 5.28 17.56 -2.42
CA PRO A 108 4.74 17.39 -1.08
C PRO A 108 5.77 16.94 -0.05
N TYR A 109 6.69 16.05 -0.44
CA TYR A 109 7.71 15.46 0.43
C TYR A 109 9.11 16.04 0.23
N ARG A 110 9.21 17.24 -0.34
CA ARG A 110 10.50 17.85 -0.72
C ARG A 110 11.53 17.88 0.40
N GLU A 111 11.14 18.09 1.66
CA GLU A 111 12.05 18.14 2.80
C GLU A 111 12.69 16.77 3.12
N PHE A 112 12.12 15.68 2.62
CA PHE A 112 12.64 14.31 2.76
C PHE A 112 13.62 13.94 1.62
N LEU A 113 13.77 14.81 0.62
CA LEU A 113 14.60 14.60 -0.56
C LEU A 113 15.89 15.43 -0.51
N VAL A 114 16.96 14.89 -1.08
CA VAL A 114 18.16 15.67 -1.41
C VAL A 114 17.84 16.59 -2.59
N GLY A 115 18.17 17.87 -2.47
CA GLY A 115 17.82 18.89 -3.47
C GLY A 115 16.38 19.41 -3.37
N GLY A 116 15.68 19.08 -2.28
CA GLY A 116 14.28 19.44 -2.03
C GLY A 116 13.99 20.94 -1.95
N GLU A 117 15.00 21.78 -1.80
CA GLU A 117 14.89 23.24 -1.93
C GLU A 117 14.50 23.69 -3.35
N ASN A 118 14.72 22.82 -4.36
CA ASN A 118 14.32 23.06 -5.73
C ASN A 118 13.70 21.78 -6.36
N PRO A 119 12.48 21.40 -5.96
CA PRO A 119 11.86 20.12 -6.32
C PRO A 119 11.70 19.94 -7.84
N LYS A 120 11.59 21.03 -8.60
CA LYS A 120 11.49 21.02 -10.07
C LYS A 120 12.71 20.46 -10.79
N ARG A 121 13.86 20.37 -10.09
CA ARG A 121 15.10 19.78 -10.64
C ARG A 121 15.26 18.30 -10.33
N ILE A 122 14.40 17.74 -9.47
CA ILE A 122 14.45 16.33 -9.10
C ILE A 122 13.66 15.56 -10.15
N SER A 123 14.32 14.63 -10.85
CA SER A 123 13.63 13.69 -11.73
C SER A 123 12.99 12.58 -10.90
N TYR A 124 11.84 12.06 -11.36
CA TYR A 124 11.12 11.00 -10.65
C TYR A 124 11.94 9.72 -10.48
N ASP A 125 12.81 9.42 -11.45
CA ASP A 125 13.71 8.27 -11.46
C ASP A 125 15.06 8.56 -10.82
N GLY A 126 15.29 9.78 -10.31
CA GLY A 126 16.53 10.25 -9.70
C GLY A 126 16.37 10.67 -8.25
N MET A 127 15.27 10.32 -7.60
CA MET A 127 15.01 10.70 -6.20
C MET A 127 16.04 10.06 -5.25
N VAL A 128 16.61 10.90 -4.38
CA VAL A 128 17.49 10.46 -3.28
C VAL A 128 16.93 10.98 -1.97
N PHE A 129 16.75 10.09 -1.00
CA PHE A 129 16.11 10.41 0.28
C PHE A 129 17.13 10.76 1.35
N ASN A 130 16.93 11.89 2.04
CA ASN A 130 17.77 12.27 3.20
C ASN A 130 17.28 11.61 4.51
N LEU A 131 15.98 11.32 4.61
CA LEU A 131 15.37 10.38 5.56
C LEU A 131 14.73 9.28 4.73
N PRO A 132 15.05 7.99 4.94
CA PRO A 132 14.51 6.91 4.14
C PRO A 132 12.98 6.93 4.05
N ILE A 133 12.46 6.83 2.84
CA ILE A 133 11.07 6.47 2.56
C ILE A 133 11.10 5.09 1.89
N LEU A 134 10.45 4.12 2.52
CA LEU A 134 10.48 2.70 2.16
C LEU A 134 9.08 2.26 1.70
N PRO A 135 8.76 2.45 0.41
CA PRO A 135 7.45 2.08 -0.11
C PRO A 135 7.30 0.59 -0.43
N VAL A 136 6.04 0.16 -0.47
CA VAL A 136 5.54 -1.03 -1.19
C VAL A 136 4.64 -0.58 -2.34
N LEU A 137 4.27 -1.49 -3.24
CA LEU A 137 3.32 -1.19 -4.32
C LEU A 137 1.88 -1.34 -3.86
N GLY A 138 1.04 -0.37 -4.22
CA GLY A 138 -0.41 -0.49 -4.23
C GLY A 138 -0.95 -0.81 -5.63
N ASN A 139 -2.27 -0.86 -5.77
CA ASN A 139 -2.89 -1.18 -7.06
C ASN A 139 -2.77 -0.03 -8.06
N HIS A 140 -2.82 1.23 -7.61
CA HIS A 140 -2.68 2.39 -8.48
C HIS A 140 -1.27 2.50 -9.08
N ASP A 141 -0.26 1.98 -8.37
CA ASP A 141 1.12 1.88 -8.88
C ASP A 141 1.25 0.89 -10.06
N TYR A 142 0.30 -0.03 -10.22
CA TYR A 142 0.23 -0.98 -11.35
C TYR A 142 -0.78 -0.61 -12.44
N TYR A 143 -1.77 0.22 -12.13
CA TYR A 143 -2.81 0.58 -13.08
C TYR A 143 -2.24 1.23 -14.34
N ASP A 144 -2.85 0.89 -15.46
CA ASP A 144 -2.45 1.37 -16.77
C ASP A 144 -3.68 1.77 -17.60
N VAL A 145 -3.43 2.52 -18.67
CA VAL A 145 -4.46 3.09 -19.54
C VAL A 145 -4.41 2.42 -20.90
N PRO A 146 -5.57 2.08 -21.51
CA PRO A 146 -5.58 1.42 -22.82
C PRO A 146 -4.94 2.29 -23.92
N LEU A 147 -4.26 1.65 -24.88
CA LEU A 147 -3.48 2.32 -25.93
C LEU A 147 -4.29 3.34 -26.74
N MET A 148 -5.56 3.04 -27.05
CA MET A 148 -6.45 3.94 -27.79
C MET A 148 -6.73 5.26 -27.05
N TYR A 149 -6.75 5.23 -25.71
CA TYR A 149 -6.92 6.44 -24.92
C TYR A 149 -5.67 7.30 -24.90
N ARG A 150 -4.47 6.70 -24.94
CA ARG A 150 -3.21 7.45 -25.05
C ARG A 150 -3.19 8.34 -26.30
N LEU A 151 -3.68 7.82 -27.42
CA LEU A 151 -3.77 8.54 -28.69
C LEU A 151 -4.83 9.67 -28.66
N LEU A 152 -5.97 9.44 -28.01
CA LEU A 152 -7.06 10.43 -27.92
C LEU A 152 -6.82 11.50 -26.86
N ALA A 153 -6.31 11.14 -25.69
CA ALA A 153 -5.98 12.07 -24.61
C ALA A 153 -4.82 13.00 -25.03
N GLY A 154 -3.79 12.44 -25.68
CA GLY A 154 -2.65 13.22 -26.16
C GLY A 154 -2.99 14.21 -27.27
N SER A 155 -3.83 13.81 -28.22
CA SER A 155 -4.24 14.69 -29.34
C SER A 155 -5.24 15.78 -28.95
N THR A 156 -5.95 15.63 -27.83
CA THR A 156 -6.99 16.58 -27.40
C THR A 156 -6.60 17.44 -26.19
N LEU A 157 -5.39 17.29 -25.62
CA LEU A 157 -4.97 17.98 -24.41
C LEU A 157 -5.11 19.52 -24.49
N LEU A 158 -4.68 20.13 -25.60
CA LEU A 158 -4.80 21.58 -25.82
C LEU A 158 -6.26 22.04 -25.96
N LEU A 159 -7.12 21.22 -26.59
CA LEU A 159 -8.55 21.48 -26.72
C LEU A 159 -9.29 21.29 -25.39
N ARG A 160 -8.96 20.26 -24.60
CA ARG A 160 -9.56 20.03 -23.26
C ARG A 160 -9.24 21.17 -22.29
N ARG A 161 -7.99 21.65 -22.32
CA ARG A 161 -7.56 22.82 -21.55
C ARG A 161 -8.32 24.10 -21.94
N PHE A 162 -8.75 24.20 -23.20
CA PHE A 162 -9.56 25.30 -23.73
C PHE A 162 -11.06 25.16 -23.44
N PHE A 163 -11.61 23.94 -23.47
CA PHE A 163 -13.05 23.66 -23.33
C PHE A 163 -13.47 23.18 -21.94
N ARG A 164 -12.54 23.07 -20.97
CA ARG A 164 -12.79 22.63 -19.57
C ARG A 164 -13.66 21.37 -19.46
N TYR A 165 -13.63 20.51 -20.47
CA TYR A 165 -14.55 19.37 -20.60
C TYR A 165 -13.87 18.12 -20.05
N LYS A 166 -14.41 17.59 -18.94
CA LYS A 166 -14.00 16.32 -18.31
C LYS A 166 -12.48 16.21 -18.10
N ASP A 167 -11.93 16.99 -17.18
CA ASP A 167 -10.62 16.72 -16.57
C ASP A 167 -10.74 15.47 -15.68
N ILE A 168 -10.79 14.31 -16.35
CA ILE A 168 -10.43 13.04 -15.73
C ILE A 168 -8.91 13.06 -15.70
N GLU A 169 -8.32 12.97 -14.51
CA GLU A 169 -6.87 12.97 -14.23
C GLU A 169 -6.19 11.70 -14.78
N ILE A 170 -6.32 11.47 -16.08
CA ILE A 170 -5.63 10.43 -16.82
C ILE A 170 -4.72 11.13 -17.81
N GLY A 171 -3.42 11.10 -17.49
CA GLY A 171 -2.34 11.62 -18.32
C GLY A 171 -2.18 10.84 -19.62
N TRP A 172 -1.09 11.10 -20.34
CA TRP A 172 -0.80 10.43 -21.60
C TRP A 172 -0.42 8.97 -21.39
N HIS A 173 0.05 8.67 -20.18
CA HIS A 173 0.69 7.41 -19.81
C HIS A 173 0.07 6.85 -18.53
N GLY A 174 0.00 5.52 -18.45
CA GLY A 174 -0.24 4.82 -17.18
C GLY A 174 1.08 4.42 -16.54
N SER A 175 1.05 3.46 -15.61
CA SER A 175 2.26 3.01 -14.93
C SER A 175 3.23 2.18 -15.77
N TYR A 176 2.80 1.72 -16.96
CA TYR A 176 3.48 0.67 -17.72
C TYR A 176 3.72 -0.59 -16.88
N GLN A 177 2.65 -1.05 -16.22
CA GLN A 177 2.67 -2.21 -15.32
C GLN A 177 3.73 -2.04 -14.21
N GLY A 178 3.73 -0.87 -13.56
CA GLY A 178 4.62 -0.53 -12.45
C GLY A 178 6.05 -0.12 -12.83
N ASP A 179 6.31 0.28 -14.08
CA ASP A 179 7.64 0.70 -14.52
C ASP A 179 8.05 2.03 -13.87
N ALA A 180 7.11 2.97 -13.78
CA ALA A 180 7.35 4.26 -13.14
C ALA A 180 7.77 4.09 -11.67
N TYR A 181 7.02 3.26 -10.90
CA TYR A 181 7.40 2.88 -9.54
C TYR A 181 8.79 2.26 -9.49
N ALA A 182 9.07 1.32 -10.39
CA ALA A 182 10.33 0.61 -10.37
C ALA A 182 11.53 1.52 -10.64
N ARG A 183 11.41 2.48 -11.57
CA ARG A 183 12.46 3.48 -11.82
C ARG A 183 12.61 4.48 -10.68
N ALA A 184 11.50 4.80 -10.01
CA ALA A 184 11.51 5.73 -8.88
C ALA A 184 12.18 5.12 -7.64
N PHE A 185 11.85 3.87 -7.30
CA PHE A 185 12.19 3.31 -5.99
C PHE A 185 13.09 2.07 -6.03
N LEU A 186 12.97 1.21 -7.04
CA LEU A 186 13.77 -0.02 -7.10
C LEU A 186 15.17 0.26 -7.66
N ASP A 187 16.10 -0.63 -7.34
CA ASP A 187 17.39 -0.69 -8.02
C ASP A 187 17.18 -1.26 -9.43
N TYR A 188 16.91 -0.36 -10.39
CA TYR A 188 16.49 -0.66 -11.76
C TYR A 188 17.68 -1.14 -12.63
N ILE A 189 18.30 -2.25 -12.25
CA ILE A 189 19.55 -2.74 -12.85
C ILE A 189 19.39 -3.29 -14.27
N THR A 190 18.15 -3.42 -14.76
CA THR A 190 17.91 -3.83 -16.16
C THR A 190 18.46 -2.83 -17.18
N ALA A 191 18.57 -1.55 -16.80
CA ALA A 191 19.10 -0.50 -17.67
C ALA A 191 20.63 -0.52 -17.81
N LEU A 192 21.36 -1.25 -16.96
CA LEU A 192 22.83 -1.24 -16.92
C LEU A 192 23.44 -2.15 -18.00
N ALA A 193 24.50 -1.69 -18.66
CA ALA A 193 25.32 -2.56 -19.51
C ALA A 193 26.01 -3.67 -18.66
N PRO A 194 26.48 -4.78 -19.27
CA PRO A 194 27.12 -5.86 -18.52
C PRO A 194 28.28 -5.42 -17.62
N ASP A 195 29.21 -4.60 -18.13
CA ASP A 195 30.37 -4.13 -17.34
C ASP A 195 29.95 -3.18 -16.21
N GLU A 196 28.95 -2.34 -16.47
CA GLU A 196 28.37 -1.43 -15.46
C GLU A 196 27.64 -2.21 -14.36
N LEU A 197 26.97 -3.31 -14.71
CA LEU A 197 26.30 -4.17 -13.74
C LEU A 197 27.29 -4.73 -12.72
N GLU A 198 28.41 -5.28 -13.18
CA GLU A 198 29.43 -5.85 -12.27
C GLU A 198 29.92 -4.80 -11.26
N HIS A 199 30.28 -3.61 -11.76
CA HIS A 199 30.75 -2.51 -10.93
C HIS A 199 29.66 -2.00 -9.97
N HIS A 200 28.42 -1.88 -10.45
CA HIS A 200 27.26 -1.48 -9.63
C HIS A 200 27.00 -2.46 -8.49
N LEU A 201 27.03 -3.76 -8.77
CA LEU A 201 26.85 -4.80 -7.73
C LEU A 201 27.97 -4.72 -6.68
N ASP A 202 29.21 -4.47 -7.10
CA ASP A 202 30.34 -4.37 -6.17
C ASP A 202 30.38 -3.09 -5.33
N ASN A 203 29.74 -2.01 -5.81
CA ASN A 203 29.66 -0.76 -5.07
C ASN A 203 28.42 -0.66 -4.16
N ASN A 204 27.29 -1.22 -4.57
CA ASN A 204 26.00 -0.99 -3.91
C ASN A 204 25.45 -2.21 -3.14
N TYR A 205 25.90 -3.43 -3.46
CA TYR A 205 25.53 -4.64 -2.72
C TYR A 205 26.67 -5.10 -1.81
N THR A 206 27.11 -4.23 -0.91
CA THR A 206 28.26 -4.44 -0.03
C THR A 206 27.89 -4.83 1.39
N ALA A 207 26.64 -4.59 1.80
CA ALA A 207 26.14 -5.01 3.10
C ALA A 207 26.11 -6.55 3.19
N LYS A 208 26.20 -7.10 4.40
CA LYS A 208 26.21 -8.54 4.64
C LYS A 208 25.18 -8.91 5.71
N THR A 209 24.44 -9.96 5.42
CA THR A 209 23.51 -10.64 6.34
C THR A 209 23.85 -12.12 6.40
N ASP A 210 23.11 -12.87 7.21
CA ASP A 210 23.12 -14.32 7.26
C ASP A 210 22.82 -14.98 5.89
N THR A 211 22.08 -14.29 5.02
CA THR A 211 21.71 -14.77 3.68
C THR A 211 22.66 -14.37 2.56
N GLY A 212 23.72 -13.61 2.85
CA GLY A 212 24.77 -13.26 1.89
C GLY A 212 25.01 -11.75 1.77
N ARG A 213 25.47 -11.32 0.60
CA ARG A 213 25.61 -9.88 0.29
C ARG A 213 24.23 -9.30 0.00
N CYS A 214 23.95 -8.09 0.42
CA CYS A 214 22.67 -7.45 0.15
C CYS A 214 22.85 -5.95 -0.14
N LEU A 215 21.76 -5.29 -0.54
CA LEU A 215 21.78 -3.88 -0.91
C LEU A 215 22.13 -3.03 0.32
N ARG A 216 23.10 -2.13 0.18
CA ARG A 216 23.41 -1.12 1.18
C ARG A 216 22.60 0.14 0.87
N TYR A 217 21.56 0.40 1.65
CA TYR A 217 20.78 1.63 1.55
C TYR A 217 21.53 2.74 2.28
N GLU A 218 21.96 3.78 1.57
CA GLU A 218 22.72 4.90 2.10
C GLU A 218 21.89 6.19 2.00
N PRO A 219 21.26 6.64 3.11
CA PRO A 219 20.51 7.89 3.13
C PRO A 219 21.38 9.05 2.62
N GLY A 220 20.79 9.88 1.75
CA GLY A 220 21.45 11.01 1.11
C GLY A 220 22.36 10.66 -0.07
N ARG A 221 22.58 9.38 -0.39
CA ARG A 221 23.47 8.96 -1.49
C ARG A 221 22.89 7.90 -2.42
N PHE A 222 22.44 6.78 -1.89
CA PHE A 222 21.91 5.66 -2.67
C PHE A 222 20.74 5.02 -1.94
N THR A 223 19.53 5.39 -2.34
CA THR A 223 18.30 5.10 -1.59
C THR A 223 17.32 4.26 -2.41
N ARG A 224 17.84 3.19 -3.03
CA ARG A 224 17.05 2.24 -3.82
C ARG A 224 16.58 1.06 -2.97
N LEU A 225 15.54 0.39 -3.44
CA LEU A 225 15.02 -0.86 -2.87
C LEU A 225 15.46 -2.06 -3.72
N PRO A 226 15.75 -3.22 -3.10
CA PRO A 226 16.32 -4.34 -3.84
C PRO A 226 15.31 -5.05 -4.76
N ASN A 227 14.01 -5.01 -4.43
CA ASN A 227 12.94 -5.73 -5.14
C ASN A 227 11.56 -5.24 -4.71
N ARG A 228 10.50 -5.70 -5.38
CA ARG A 228 9.09 -5.36 -5.07
C ARG A 228 8.61 -5.89 -3.70
N TYR A 229 9.28 -6.91 -3.18
CA TYR A 229 9.13 -7.42 -1.82
C TYR A 229 10.53 -7.61 -1.24
N TYR A 230 10.71 -7.22 0.02
CA TYR A 230 12.04 -7.15 0.62
C TYR A 230 11.98 -7.19 2.14
N THR A 231 13.13 -7.40 2.76
CA THR A 231 13.28 -7.38 4.21
C THR A 231 14.51 -6.59 4.63
N PHE A 232 14.44 -6.00 5.82
CA PHE A 232 15.57 -5.38 6.51
C PHE A 232 15.37 -5.53 8.01
N ARG A 233 16.47 -5.43 8.77
CA ARG A 233 16.46 -5.46 10.23
C ARG A 233 16.85 -4.09 10.76
N TYR A 234 16.13 -3.63 11.79
CA TYR A 234 16.46 -2.40 12.51
C TYR A 234 16.08 -2.55 13.99
N GLY A 235 17.00 -2.31 14.92
CA GLY A 235 16.81 -2.43 16.37
C GLY A 235 16.38 -3.82 16.84
N GLY A 236 16.82 -4.87 16.14
CA GLY A 236 16.40 -6.25 16.36
C GLY A 236 14.98 -6.57 15.88
N ILE A 237 14.35 -5.68 15.13
CA ILE A 237 13.04 -5.89 14.50
C ILE A 237 13.24 -6.24 13.03
N ASP A 238 12.70 -7.37 12.58
CA ASP A 238 12.65 -7.71 11.17
C ASP A 238 11.40 -7.10 10.53
N PHE A 239 11.60 -6.34 9.45
CA PHE A 239 10.53 -5.76 8.65
C PHE A 239 10.38 -6.56 7.35
N PHE A 240 9.15 -6.88 6.97
CA PHE A 240 8.81 -7.65 5.76
C PHE A 240 7.86 -6.84 4.89
N ALA A 241 8.38 -6.32 3.79
CA ALA A 241 7.66 -5.58 2.78
C ALA A 241 7.06 -6.55 1.75
N LEU A 242 5.75 -6.54 1.53
CA LEU A 242 5.10 -7.42 0.55
C LEU A 242 4.39 -6.64 -0.56
N ASP A 243 4.44 -7.19 -1.76
CA ASP A 243 3.60 -6.79 -2.89
C ASP A 243 2.31 -7.62 -2.87
N SER A 244 1.31 -7.11 -2.15
CA SER A 244 -0.03 -7.71 -2.05
C SER A 244 -0.78 -7.80 -3.38
N ASN A 245 -0.37 -7.07 -4.42
CA ASN A 245 -1.00 -7.11 -5.74
C ASN A 245 -0.83 -8.44 -6.46
N THR A 246 0.15 -9.26 -6.06
CA THR A 246 0.47 -10.51 -6.74
C THR A 246 -0.11 -11.74 -6.04
N PHE A 247 -0.76 -11.55 -4.90
CA PHE A 247 -1.47 -12.59 -4.17
C PHE A 247 -2.83 -12.12 -3.65
N ASN A 248 -3.47 -11.15 -4.31
CA ASN A 248 -4.84 -10.70 -3.99
C ASN A 248 -5.91 -11.24 -4.95
N ALA A 249 -5.57 -12.18 -5.85
CA ALA A 249 -6.56 -12.73 -6.78
C ALA A 249 -7.76 -13.34 -6.03
N PRO A 250 -9.02 -13.03 -6.37
CA PRO A 250 -10.17 -13.69 -5.78
C PRO A 250 -10.13 -15.22 -5.92
N LEU A 251 -10.82 -15.91 -5.01
CA LEU A 251 -11.07 -17.34 -5.17
C LEU A 251 -12.01 -17.58 -6.35
N PRO A 252 -11.85 -18.69 -7.09
CA PRO A 252 -12.77 -19.02 -8.16
C PRO A 252 -14.18 -19.26 -7.61
N LEU A 253 -15.17 -18.63 -8.24
CA LEU A 253 -16.57 -18.91 -7.97
C LEU A 253 -16.85 -20.39 -8.29
N PRO A 254 -17.50 -21.15 -7.40
CA PRO A 254 -17.74 -22.57 -7.61
C PRO A 254 -18.69 -22.82 -8.80
N ALA A 255 -18.59 -24.00 -9.41
CA ALA A 255 -19.52 -24.45 -10.46
C ALA A 255 -20.75 -25.14 -9.84
N THR A 256 -21.33 -24.54 -8.80
CA THR A 256 -22.52 -25.02 -8.09
C THR A 256 -23.70 -24.07 -8.32
N LYS A 257 -24.91 -24.43 -7.85
CA LYS A 257 -26.08 -23.54 -7.94
C LYS A 257 -25.87 -22.24 -7.17
N GLU A 258 -25.18 -22.33 -6.03
CA GLU A 258 -24.82 -21.22 -5.17
C GLU A 258 -23.82 -20.31 -5.89
N GLY A 259 -22.77 -20.88 -6.50
CA GLY A 259 -21.80 -20.11 -7.29
C GLY A 259 -22.42 -19.43 -8.53
N GLU A 260 -23.43 -20.05 -9.16
CA GLU A 260 -24.17 -19.42 -10.26
C GLU A 260 -25.13 -18.33 -9.79
N ALA A 261 -25.66 -18.42 -8.56
CA ALA A 261 -26.39 -17.32 -7.94
C ALA A 261 -25.46 -16.13 -7.66
N GLU A 262 -24.27 -16.39 -7.11
CA GLU A 262 -23.25 -15.38 -6.84
C GLU A 262 -22.77 -14.69 -8.14
N ARG A 263 -22.54 -15.45 -9.23
CA ARG A 263 -22.24 -14.85 -10.55
C ARG A 263 -23.32 -13.89 -11.02
N ARG A 264 -24.59 -14.28 -10.89
CA ARG A 264 -25.72 -13.42 -11.30
C ARG A 264 -25.80 -12.16 -10.44
N GLU A 265 -25.53 -12.27 -9.15
CA GLU A 265 -25.46 -11.13 -8.24
C GLU A 265 -24.33 -10.17 -8.63
N LEU A 266 -23.14 -10.69 -8.96
CA LEU A 266 -22.01 -9.87 -9.42
C LEU A 266 -22.32 -9.13 -10.73
N VAL A 267 -22.95 -9.79 -11.70
CA VAL A 267 -23.39 -9.16 -12.96
C VAL A 267 -24.45 -8.09 -12.71
N HIS A 268 -25.41 -8.37 -11.82
CA HIS A 268 -26.40 -7.36 -11.42
C HIS A 268 -25.73 -6.15 -10.77
N ARG A 269 -24.79 -6.40 -9.85
CA ARG A 269 -24.03 -5.36 -9.16
C ARG A 269 -23.18 -4.52 -10.11
N GLN A 270 -22.59 -5.15 -11.14
CA GLN A 270 -21.87 -4.44 -12.19
C GLN A 270 -22.79 -3.40 -12.87
N HIS A 271 -24.02 -3.80 -13.22
CA HIS A 271 -24.97 -2.90 -13.86
C HIS A 271 -25.42 -1.75 -12.95
N GLU A 272 -25.68 -2.02 -11.66
CA GLU A 272 -26.00 -0.97 -10.68
C GLU A 272 -24.88 0.09 -10.58
N ILE A 273 -23.63 -0.36 -10.59
CA ILE A 273 -22.47 0.52 -10.47
C ILE A 273 -22.26 1.34 -11.74
N GLU A 274 -22.54 0.78 -12.92
CA GLU A 274 -22.53 1.53 -14.17
C GLU A 274 -23.61 2.64 -14.18
N GLN A 275 -24.79 2.36 -13.64
CA GLN A 275 -25.82 3.39 -13.47
C GLN A 275 -25.40 4.48 -12.48
N GLU A 276 -24.82 4.09 -11.34
CA GLU A 276 -24.30 5.02 -10.33
C GLU A 276 -23.19 5.92 -10.90
N GLU A 277 -22.29 5.36 -11.70
CA GLU A 277 -21.25 6.12 -12.41
C GLU A 277 -21.86 7.18 -13.32
N MET A 278 -22.86 6.81 -14.12
CA MET A 278 -23.52 7.74 -15.05
C MET A 278 -24.20 8.90 -14.31
N GLN A 279 -24.86 8.62 -13.19
CA GLN A 279 -25.48 9.66 -12.34
C GLN A 279 -24.43 10.61 -11.75
N ILE A 280 -23.28 10.08 -11.31
CA ILE A 280 -22.19 10.91 -10.79
C ILE A 280 -21.59 11.78 -11.90
N LEU A 281 -21.36 11.22 -13.09
CA LEU A 281 -20.84 11.97 -14.23
C LEU A 281 -21.79 13.09 -14.67
N GLU A 282 -23.10 12.85 -14.62
CA GLU A 282 -24.12 13.87 -14.87
C GLU A 282 -24.07 14.96 -13.79
N ALA A 283 -24.04 14.58 -12.51
CA ALA A 283 -23.92 15.54 -11.40
C ALA A 283 -22.66 16.40 -11.50
N CYS A 284 -21.51 15.81 -11.82
CA CYS A 284 -20.26 16.55 -12.07
C CYS A 284 -20.40 17.59 -13.18
N SER A 285 -21.20 17.32 -14.22
CA SER A 285 -21.38 18.24 -15.35
C SER A 285 -22.17 19.51 -14.99
N HIS A 286 -22.89 19.49 -13.86
CA HIS A 286 -23.67 20.61 -13.36
C HIS A 286 -22.93 21.47 -12.32
N LEU A 287 -21.72 21.07 -11.91
CA LEU A 287 -20.95 21.79 -10.90
C LEU A 287 -19.90 22.71 -11.53
N ASN A 288 -19.73 23.90 -10.96
CA ASN A 288 -18.73 24.88 -11.35
C ASN A 288 -17.50 24.79 -10.42
N PRO A 289 -16.32 24.40 -10.94
CA PRO A 289 -15.09 24.30 -10.15
C PRO A 289 -14.57 25.66 -9.63
N ASP A 290 -15.03 26.78 -10.19
CA ASP A 290 -14.63 28.12 -9.74
C ASP A 290 -15.40 28.58 -8.47
N VAL A 291 -16.44 27.85 -8.07
CA VAL A 291 -17.21 28.10 -6.83
C VAL A 291 -16.71 27.16 -5.73
N PRO A 292 -16.16 27.66 -4.59
CA PRO A 292 -15.52 26.81 -3.58
C PRO A 292 -16.38 25.64 -3.05
N GLU A 293 -17.67 25.88 -2.80
CA GLU A 293 -18.58 24.84 -2.30
C GLU A 293 -18.81 23.73 -3.35
N GLN A 294 -19.02 24.12 -4.61
CA GLN A 294 -19.23 23.19 -5.72
C GLN A 294 -17.93 22.45 -6.09
N ALA A 295 -16.78 23.09 -5.90
CA ALA A 295 -15.47 22.47 -6.06
C ALA A 295 -15.25 21.34 -5.04
N GLU A 296 -15.58 21.55 -3.76
CA GLU A 296 -15.49 20.49 -2.75
C GLU A 296 -16.46 19.33 -3.05
N GLN A 297 -17.65 19.64 -3.59
CA GLN A 297 -18.59 18.63 -4.05
C GLN A 297 -18.03 17.85 -5.23
N LEU A 298 -17.36 18.51 -6.17
CA LEU A 298 -16.71 17.88 -7.31
C LEU A 298 -15.60 16.92 -6.87
N ASP A 299 -14.77 17.30 -5.89
CA ASP A 299 -13.74 16.42 -5.32
C ASP A 299 -14.34 15.17 -4.68
N ALA A 300 -15.44 15.34 -3.93
CA ALA A 300 -16.15 14.21 -3.32
C ALA A 300 -16.72 13.25 -4.39
N LEU A 301 -17.23 13.79 -5.51
CA LEU A 301 -17.74 12.99 -6.62
C LEU A 301 -16.61 12.31 -7.41
N LYS A 302 -15.49 12.99 -7.66
CA LYS A 302 -14.29 12.40 -8.29
C LYS A 302 -13.74 11.25 -7.45
N ALA A 303 -13.59 11.43 -6.14
CA ALA A 303 -13.18 10.37 -5.23
C ALA A 303 -14.15 9.17 -5.28
N LYS A 304 -15.46 9.42 -5.44
CA LYS A 304 -16.47 8.38 -5.60
C LYS A 304 -16.35 7.65 -6.95
N LEU A 305 -15.97 8.33 -8.02
CA LEU A 305 -15.67 7.69 -9.32
C LEU A 305 -14.48 6.74 -9.23
N TYR A 306 -13.38 7.13 -8.56
CA TYR A 306 -12.25 6.21 -8.35
C TYR A 306 -12.64 4.98 -7.53
N GLN A 307 -13.46 5.17 -6.50
CA GLN A 307 -14.01 4.07 -5.73
C GLN A 307 -14.87 3.12 -6.60
N ILE A 308 -15.65 3.67 -7.55
CA ILE A 308 -16.44 2.89 -8.49
C ILE A 308 -15.54 2.07 -9.42
N ASP A 309 -14.46 2.67 -9.94
CA ASP A 309 -13.51 1.98 -10.81
C ASP A 309 -12.84 0.79 -10.09
N GLU A 310 -12.45 0.97 -8.82
CA GLU A 310 -11.94 -0.12 -7.98
C GLU A 310 -12.94 -1.27 -7.84
N ILE A 311 -14.22 -0.96 -7.57
CA ILE A 311 -15.26 -1.99 -7.42
C ILE A 311 -15.50 -2.72 -8.74
N LYS A 312 -15.51 -2.00 -9.88
CA LYS A 312 -15.63 -2.62 -11.20
C LYS A 312 -14.48 -3.59 -11.47
N ILE A 313 -13.25 -3.19 -11.19
CA ILE A 313 -12.06 -4.06 -11.33
C ILE A 313 -12.18 -5.31 -10.44
N ASP A 314 -12.65 -5.16 -9.20
CA ASP A 314 -12.85 -6.31 -8.30
C ASP A 314 -13.92 -7.28 -8.82
N ILE A 315 -15.07 -6.77 -9.27
CA ILE A 315 -16.14 -7.59 -9.88
C ILE A 315 -15.62 -8.31 -11.12
N GLU A 316 -14.89 -7.62 -12.00
CA GLU A 316 -14.29 -8.24 -13.18
C GLU A 316 -13.34 -9.37 -12.82
N LYS A 317 -12.46 -9.18 -11.83
CA LYS A 317 -11.56 -10.23 -11.33
C LYS A 317 -12.32 -11.43 -10.77
N GLN A 318 -13.38 -11.19 -10.00
CA GLN A 318 -14.22 -12.26 -9.47
C GLN A 318 -14.91 -13.03 -10.60
N LEU A 319 -15.46 -12.33 -11.60
CA LEU A 319 -16.09 -12.95 -12.76
C LEU A 319 -15.09 -13.73 -13.61
N GLU A 320 -13.85 -13.27 -13.77
CA GLU A 320 -12.79 -13.92 -14.57
C GLU A 320 -12.04 -15.05 -13.83
N SER A 321 -12.19 -15.15 -12.51
CA SER A 321 -11.46 -16.09 -11.63
C SER A 321 -11.56 -17.57 -12.03
N HIS A 322 -12.59 -17.95 -12.79
CA HIS A 322 -12.79 -19.31 -13.32
C HIS A 322 -11.73 -19.77 -14.32
N LYS A 323 -10.91 -18.85 -14.86
CA LYS A 323 -9.83 -19.16 -15.83
C LYS A 323 -8.50 -19.58 -15.19
N GLY A 324 -8.50 -19.82 -13.88
CA GLY A 324 -7.31 -20.11 -13.08
C GLY A 324 -6.65 -18.83 -12.58
N SER A 325 -6.77 -18.55 -11.28
CA SER A 325 -6.14 -17.39 -10.67
C SER A 325 -4.65 -17.64 -10.47
N SER A 326 -3.82 -16.77 -11.04
CA SER A 326 -2.38 -16.79 -10.80
C SER A 326 -2.09 -16.19 -9.42
N VAL A 327 -1.39 -16.95 -8.58
CA VAL A 327 -0.98 -16.53 -7.24
C VAL A 327 0.53 -16.62 -7.13
N ASP A 328 1.13 -15.60 -6.55
CA ASP A 328 2.57 -15.51 -6.33
C ASP A 328 3.04 -16.34 -5.14
N PHE A 329 3.03 -17.66 -5.31
CA PHE A 329 3.55 -18.58 -4.31
C PHE A 329 5.06 -18.44 -4.08
N GLU A 330 5.81 -17.83 -5.00
CA GLU A 330 7.23 -17.53 -4.79
C GLU A 330 7.42 -16.54 -3.65
N GLN A 331 6.69 -15.41 -3.67
CA GLN A 331 6.71 -14.45 -2.57
C GLN A 331 6.14 -15.01 -1.27
N LEU A 332 5.03 -15.76 -1.32
CA LEU A 332 4.44 -16.34 -0.10
C LEU A 332 5.37 -17.37 0.55
N ASN A 333 6.03 -18.22 -0.24
CA ASN A 333 7.04 -19.14 0.27
C ASN A 333 8.29 -18.41 0.76
N TRP A 334 8.72 -17.33 0.10
CA TRP A 334 9.78 -16.46 0.61
C TRP A 334 9.43 -15.92 2.00
N LEU A 335 8.22 -15.39 2.19
CA LEU A 335 7.76 -14.89 3.48
C LEU A 335 7.76 -16.00 4.55
N LYS A 336 7.23 -17.18 4.21
CA LYS A 336 7.26 -18.36 5.09
C LYS A 336 8.68 -18.66 5.58
N GLN A 337 9.62 -18.81 4.64
CA GLN A 337 11.01 -19.14 4.97
C GLN A 337 11.69 -18.05 5.79
N ARG A 338 11.44 -16.78 5.46
CA ARG A 338 11.99 -15.63 6.18
C ARG A 338 11.47 -15.52 7.60
N LEU A 339 10.18 -15.78 7.83
CA LEU A 339 9.61 -15.80 9.17
C LEU A 339 10.21 -16.95 10.00
N ILE A 340 10.37 -18.14 9.41
CA ILE A 340 11.03 -19.27 10.09
C ILE A 340 12.47 -18.91 10.46
N GLN A 341 13.26 -18.36 9.53
CA GLN A 341 14.64 -17.92 9.79
C GLN A 341 14.68 -16.86 10.89
N SER A 342 13.80 -15.86 10.80
CA SER A 342 13.66 -14.78 11.78
C SER A 342 13.36 -15.32 13.18
N TRP A 343 12.51 -16.35 13.31
CA TRP A 343 12.22 -17.03 14.59
C TRP A 343 13.37 -17.84 15.16
N ASN A 344 14.27 -18.33 14.32
CA ASN A 344 15.47 -19.07 14.75
C ASN A 344 16.66 -18.16 15.07
N SER A 345 16.54 -16.85 14.84
CA SER A 345 17.61 -15.87 15.12
C SER A 345 17.43 -15.24 16.51
N GLU A 346 18.41 -15.43 17.40
CA GLU A 346 18.40 -14.84 18.75
C GLU A 346 18.49 -13.30 18.73
N GLU A 347 19.02 -12.73 17.65
CA GLU A 347 19.09 -11.28 17.44
C GLU A 347 17.72 -10.63 17.17
N VAL A 348 16.71 -11.43 16.82
CA VAL A 348 15.38 -10.91 16.45
C VAL A 348 14.47 -10.94 17.66
N ARG A 349 13.99 -9.76 18.06
CA ARG A 349 13.02 -9.59 19.14
C ARG A 349 11.60 -9.37 18.64
N GLY A 350 11.41 -8.85 17.43
CA GLY A 350 10.08 -8.65 16.84
C GLY A 350 10.04 -8.68 15.30
N ARG A 351 8.83 -8.77 14.74
CA ARG A 351 8.55 -9.01 13.32
C ARG A 351 7.37 -8.15 12.88
N ILE A 352 7.58 -7.30 11.89
CA ILE A 352 6.57 -6.38 11.33
C ILE A 352 6.37 -6.68 9.86
N LEU A 353 5.12 -6.85 9.43
CA LEU A 353 4.76 -6.91 8.01
C LEU A 353 4.19 -5.58 7.57
N TYR A 354 4.50 -5.15 6.35
CA TYR A 354 3.82 -4.03 5.72
C TYR A 354 3.61 -4.25 4.24
N PHE A 355 2.40 -3.93 3.77
CA PHE A 355 1.94 -4.16 2.40
C PHE A 355 0.64 -3.39 2.15
N HIS A 356 0.19 -3.28 0.91
CA HIS A 356 -0.92 -2.39 0.58
C HIS A 356 -2.31 -2.87 1.03
N HIS A 357 -2.79 -4.01 0.52
CA HIS A 357 -4.16 -4.48 0.74
C HIS A 357 -4.32 -5.10 2.15
N PRO A 358 -5.15 -4.56 3.05
CA PRO A 358 -5.28 -5.08 4.41
C PRO A 358 -6.00 -6.45 4.44
N PRO A 359 -5.58 -7.41 5.30
CA PRO A 359 -6.30 -8.66 5.49
C PRO A 359 -7.56 -8.48 6.37
N TYR A 360 -7.55 -7.48 7.25
CA TYR A 360 -8.64 -7.13 8.17
C TYR A 360 -8.88 -5.64 8.08
N VAL A 361 -10.14 -5.22 7.88
CA VAL A 361 -10.52 -3.80 7.73
C VAL A 361 -12.03 -3.64 7.94
N THR A 362 -12.46 -2.57 8.62
CA THR A 362 -13.91 -2.25 8.77
C THR A 362 -14.35 -1.05 7.93
N GLU A 363 -13.46 -0.46 7.13
CA GLU A 363 -13.82 0.49 6.08
C GLU A 363 -14.90 -0.10 5.15
N LYS A 364 -15.92 0.71 4.88
CA LYS A 364 -17.19 0.35 4.23
C LYS A 364 -17.05 -0.39 2.90
N THR A 365 -16.02 -0.11 2.11
CA THR A 365 -15.84 -0.61 0.75
C THR A 365 -14.89 -1.81 0.70
N LYS A 366 -13.90 -1.86 1.59
CA LYS A 366 -12.83 -2.87 1.57
C LYS A 366 -13.13 -4.12 2.38
N TRP A 367 -13.96 -4.04 3.43
CA TRP A 367 -14.11 -5.11 4.43
C TRP A 367 -14.57 -6.46 3.86
N ARG A 368 -15.39 -6.43 2.80
CA ARG A 368 -15.91 -7.62 2.10
C ARG A 368 -15.40 -7.77 0.68
N GLN A 369 -14.41 -6.98 0.28
CA GLN A 369 -13.85 -7.06 -1.06
C GLN A 369 -13.16 -8.41 -1.25
N ALA A 370 -13.35 -9.05 -2.41
CA ALA A 370 -12.82 -10.39 -2.63
C ALA A 370 -11.28 -10.41 -2.56
N GLN A 371 -10.63 -9.34 -3.03
CA GLN A 371 -9.18 -9.15 -2.88
C GLN A 371 -8.71 -9.15 -1.42
N THR A 372 -9.40 -8.42 -0.53
CA THR A 372 -9.13 -8.37 0.94
C THR A 372 -9.19 -9.77 1.55
N LEU A 373 -10.27 -10.51 1.26
CA LEU A 373 -10.46 -11.87 1.77
C LEU A 373 -9.40 -12.84 1.24
N ALA A 374 -8.99 -12.68 -0.01
CA ALA A 374 -7.99 -13.53 -0.62
C ALA A 374 -6.58 -13.29 -0.04
N VAL A 375 -6.24 -12.03 0.27
CA VAL A 375 -5.02 -11.67 1.02
C VAL A 375 -5.03 -12.29 2.41
N ARG A 376 -6.14 -12.15 3.16
CA ARG A 376 -6.32 -12.77 4.49
C ARG A 376 -6.06 -14.27 4.43
N ARG A 377 -6.75 -14.99 3.56
CA ARG A 377 -6.64 -16.45 3.43
C ARG A 377 -5.21 -16.90 3.14
N ARG A 378 -4.49 -16.17 2.28
CA ARG A 378 -3.12 -16.53 1.89
C ARG A 378 -2.09 -16.23 2.96
N LEU A 379 -2.24 -15.12 3.69
CA LEU A 379 -1.39 -14.85 4.85
C LEU A 379 -1.67 -15.82 5.99
N ARG A 380 -2.94 -16.16 6.25
CA ARG A 380 -3.31 -17.20 7.19
C ARG A 380 -2.64 -18.53 6.86
N TRP A 381 -2.69 -18.96 5.59
CA TRP A 381 -1.96 -20.15 5.14
C TRP A 381 -0.46 -20.07 5.42
N VAL A 382 0.19 -18.94 5.11
CA VAL A 382 1.61 -18.75 5.42
C VAL A 382 1.87 -18.86 6.92
N PHE A 383 1.06 -18.20 7.75
CA PHE A 383 1.25 -18.19 9.20
C PHE A 383 0.99 -19.57 9.81
N ASP A 384 -0.02 -20.30 9.34
CA ASP A 384 -0.31 -21.67 9.78
C ASP A 384 0.90 -22.58 9.49
N GLU A 385 1.45 -22.52 8.27
CA GLU A 385 2.64 -23.29 7.90
C GLU A 385 3.89 -22.91 8.72
N VAL A 386 4.05 -21.63 9.05
CA VAL A 386 5.12 -21.17 9.94
C VAL A 386 4.90 -21.70 11.36
N ALA A 387 3.68 -21.59 11.90
CA ALA A 387 3.32 -22.09 13.22
C ALA A 387 3.55 -23.59 13.34
N ASP A 388 3.13 -24.37 12.34
CA ASP A 388 3.33 -25.81 12.26
C ASP A 388 4.82 -26.18 12.24
N THR A 389 5.63 -25.39 11.51
CA THR A 389 7.08 -25.61 11.43
C THR A 389 7.79 -25.27 12.74
N LEU A 390 7.40 -24.18 13.41
CA LEU A 390 8.05 -23.70 14.62
C LEU A 390 7.57 -24.42 15.89
N GLY A 391 6.35 -24.96 15.87
CA GLY A 391 5.73 -25.64 17.01
C GLY A 391 5.79 -24.80 18.29
N SER A 392 6.38 -25.35 19.34
CA SER A 392 6.47 -24.70 20.65
C SER A 392 7.47 -23.54 20.73
N LEU A 393 8.28 -23.30 19.69
CA LEU A 393 9.29 -22.22 19.68
C LEU A 393 8.65 -20.84 19.87
N THR A 394 7.42 -20.64 19.35
CA THR A 394 6.69 -19.37 19.45
C THR A 394 6.29 -19.03 20.89
N LYS A 395 6.24 -20.03 21.79
CA LYS A 395 5.78 -19.88 23.19
C LYS A 395 4.42 -19.19 23.30
N GLY A 396 3.53 -19.43 22.33
CA GLY A 396 2.21 -18.81 22.27
C GLY A 396 2.19 -17.35 21.81
N ARG A 397 3.33 -16.78 21.39
CA ARG A 397 3.37 -15.47 20.74
C ARG A 397 2.79 -15.56 19.32
N PRO A 398 2.11 -14.50 18.83
CA PRO A 398 1.74 -14.41 17.42
C PRO A 398 2.96 -14.53 16.50
N ILE A 399 2.77 -15.04 15.28
CA ILE A 399 3.85 -15.24 14.30
C ILE A 399 4.54 -13.92 13.94
N VAL A 400 3.77 -12.82 13.95
CA VAL A 400 4.20 -11.45 13.69
C VAL A 400 3.62 -10.54 14.76
N ASP A 401 4.38 -9.53 15.21
CA ASP A 401 3.94 -8.65 16.29
C ASP A 401 3.01 -7.52 15.78
N LEU A 402 3.18 -7.10 14.52
CA LEU A 402 2.40 -6.01 13.90
C LEU A 402 2.28 -6.18 12.38
N ILE A 403 1.10 -5.87 11.85
CA ILE A 403 0.83 -5.71 10.42
C ILE A 403 0.46 -4.25 10.12
N LEU A 404 1.07 -3.65 9.09
CA LEU A 404 0.82 -2.28 8.64
C LEU A 404 0.31 -2.26 7.20
N ASN A 405 -0.81 -1.58 6.95
CA ASN A 405 -1.45 -1.56 5.64
C ASN A 405 -1.93 -0.17 5.17
N GLY A 406 -2.34 -0.08 3.91
CA GLY A 406 -3.00 1.08 3.30
C GLY A 406 -4.36 0.67 2.71
N HIS A 407 -4.63 1.12 1.48
CA HIS A 407 -5.76 0.78 0.60
C HIS A 407 -7.14 1.26 1.07
N ALA A 408 -7.43 1.11 2.35
CA ALA A 408 -8.57 1.72 2.98
C ALA A 408 -8.17 3.13 3.44
N HIS A 409 -8.84 4.15 2.88
CA HIS A 409 -8.48 5.54 3.13
C HIS A 409 -8.96 6.01 4.52
N CYS A 410 -8.37 5.45 5.56
CA CYS A 410 -8.61 5.75 6.95
C CYS A 410 -7.34 5.46 7.75
N LEU A 411 -7.37 5.86 9.01
CA LEU A 411 -6.53 5.28 10.04
C LEU A 411 -7.40 4.31 10.86
N GLU A 412 -6.97 3.06 10.98
CA GLU A 412 -7.69 2.05 11.74
C GLU A 412 -6.71 1.18 12.50
N HIS A 413 -6.97 0.92 13.79
CA HIS A 413 -6.29 -0.12 14.57
C HIS A 413 -7.28 -1.24 14.80
N LEU A 414 -6.94 -2.43 14.31
CA LEU A 414 -7.65 -3.67 14.54
C LEU A 414 -6.80 -4.63 15.36
N ARG A 415 -7.47 -5.50 16.10
CA ARG A 415 -6.86 -6.67 16.71
C ARG A 415 -7.62 -7.93 16.29
N THR A 416 -6.92 -8.92 15.77
CA THR A 416 -7.54 -10.23 15.51
C THR A 416 -7.82 -10.92 16.84
N VAL A 417 -8.91 -11.67 16.92
CA VAL A 417 -9.25 -12.49 18.11
C VAL A 417 -8.74 -13.91 17.90
N ASP A 418 -9.24 -14.88 18.68
CA ASP A 418 -9.00 -16.30 18.38
C ASP A 418 -9.69 -16.69 17.07
N THR A 419 -8.91 -16.71 15.99
CA THR A 419 -9.36 -17.14 14.67
C THR A 419 -9.27 -18.66 14.51
N GLY A 420 -8.77 -19.41 15.50
CA GLY A 420 -8.42 -20.84 15.35
C GLY A 420 -7.24 -21.10 14.40
N HIS A 421 -6.57 -20.04 13.94
CA HIS A 421 -5.43 -20.09 13.03
C HIS A 421 -4.28 -19.23 13.59
N ALA A 422 -3.10 -19.33 12.98
CA ALA A 422 -1.90 -18.60 13.38
C ALA A 422 -1.95 -17.09 13.07
N ASP A 423 -3.04 -16.59 12.48
CA ASP A 423 -3.33 -15.16 12.36
C ASP A 423 -4.12 -14.58 13.56
N SER A 424 -4.24 -15.33 14.65
CA SER A 424 -4.88 -14.90 15.90
C SER A 424 -4.05 -13.88 16.71
N PHE A 425 -4.74 -12.98 17.42
CA PHE A 425 -4.16 -12.02 18.38
C PHE A 425 -3.13 -11.03 17.82
N ILE A 426 -3.14 -10.78 16.51
CA ILE A 426 -2.26 -9.86 15.80
C ILE A 426 -2.84 -8.45 15.79
N ASN A 427 -1.99 -7.46 16.05
CA ASN A 427 -2.32 -6.06 15.83
C ASN A 427 -2.17 -5.70 14.35
N CYS A 428 -3.18 -5.08 13.77
CA CYS A 428 -3.18 -4.56 12.41
C CYS A 428 -3.44 -3.05 12.45
N ILE A 429 -2.59 -2.25 11.83
CA ILE A 429 -2.80 -0.80 11.68
C ILE A 429 -2.90 -0.47 10.21
N ILE A 430 -4.02 0.10 9.81
CA ILE A 430 -4.24 0.68 8.49
C ILE A 430 -3.90 2.17 8.59
N SER A 431 -3.04 2.64 7.69
CA SER A 431 -2.61 4.04 7.60
C SER A 431 -2.78 4.55 6.17
N GLY A 432 -3.94 4.32 5.55
CA GLY A 432 -4.26 4.81 4.19
C GLY A 432 -4.89 6.20 4.16
N GLY A 433 -4.96 6.90 5.29
CA GLY A 433 -5.54 8.24 5.38
C GLY A 433 -4.59 9.39 5.03
N SER A 434 -3.45 9.15 4.39
CA SER A 434 -2.35 10.14 4.37
C SER A 434 -2.42 11.18 3.23
N GLY A 435 -3.35 11.06 2.29
CA GLY A 435 -3.49 12.05 1.21
C GLY A 435 -4.76 11.93 0.40
N HIS A 436 -5.21 10.70 0.08
CA HIS A 436 -6.45 10.50 -0.64
C HIS A 436 -7.69 10.69 0.25
N TYR A 437 -8.82 11.01 -0.40
CA TYR A 437 -10.10 11.30 0.25
C TYR A 437 -10.53 10.22 1.27
N PRO A 438 -10.76 10.59 2.55
CA PRO A 438 -11.07 9.64 3.61
C PRO A 438 -12.39 8.91 3.42
N ARG A 439 -12.41 7.63 3.79
CA ARG A 439 -13.58 6.76 3.70
C ARG A 439 -14.20 6.49 5.08
N ARG A 440 -15.39 5.90 5.09
CA ARG A 440 -16.20 5.70 6.31
C ARG A 440 -16.03 4.27 6.83
N GLN A 441 -16.25 4.07 8.13
CA GLN A 441 -16.49 2.75 8.67
C GLN A 441 -17.82 2.21 8.14
N ARG A 442 -17.92 0.88 8.01
CA ARG A 442 -19.17 0.18 7.69
C ARG A 442 -20.23 0.39 8.78
N LYS A 443 -21.51 0.15 8.46
CA LYS A 443 -22.63 0.42 9.38
C LYS A 443 -22.76 -0.64 10.49
N GLU A 444 -22.28 -1.83 10.22
CA GLU A 444 -22.28 -3.01 11.08
C GLU A 444 -21.34 -2.85 12.29
N GLY A 445 -20.53 -1.79 12.32
CA GLY A 445 -19.65 -1.46 13.44
C GLY A 445 -18.29 -2.15 13.37
N SER A 446 -17.62 -2.20 14.52
CA SER A 446 -16.21 -2.55 14.67
C SER A 446 -15.89 -4.05 14.54
N GLU A 447 -16.88 -4.94 14.61
CA GLU A 447 -16.62 -6.39 14.73
C GLU A 447 -16.64 -7.14 13.39
N LEU A 448 -15.50 -7.66 12.95
CA LEU A 448 -15.47 -8.52 11.76
C LEU A 448 -15.87 -9.95 12.12
N MET A 449 -16.85 -10.46 11.38
CA MET A 449 -17.37 -11.83 11.49
C MET A 449 -16.97 -12.62 10.24
N GLU A 450 -16.66 -13.90 10.42
CA GLU A 450 -16.34 -14.83 9.33
C GLU A 450 -17.11 -16.15 9.53
N THR A 451 -17.64 -16.69 8.45
CA THR A 451 -18.31 -17.99 8.43
C THR A 451 -17.29 -19.06 8.04
N PHE A 452 -17.17 -20.08 8.89
CA PHE A 452 -16.29 -21.21 8.67
C PHE A 452 -17.14 -22.43 8.27
N GLU A 453 -16.74 -23.06 7.17
CA GLU A 453 -17.31 -24.33 6.71
C GLU A 453 -16.58 -25.47 7.45
N ASP A 454 -17.18 -25.97 8.54
CA ASP A 454 -16.73 -27.22 9.16
C ASP A 454 -17.78 -28.31 8.90
N SER A 455 -17.31 -29.56 8.91
CA SER A 455 -17.89 -30.75 8.28
C SER A 455 -19.34 -31.15 8.64
N ARG A 456 -20.07 -30.39 9.47
CA ARG A 456 -21.50 -30.61 9.75
C ARG A 456 -22.37 -29.35 9.95
N ASP A 457 -21.82 -28.18 10.22
CA ASP A 457 -22.57 -26.92 10.38
C ASP A 457 -21.70 -25.69 10.09
N ASN A 458 -22.26 -24.72 9.35
CA ASN A 458 -21.63 -23.41 9.14
C ASN A 458 -21.69 -22.60 10.42
N HIS A 459 -20.54 -22.28 11.01
CA HIS A 459 -20.48 -21.44 12.21
C HIS A 459 -19.88 -20.08 11.87
N THR A 460 -20.55 -19.02 12.33
CA THR A 460 -20.05 -17.64 12.17
C THR A 460 -19.48 -17.16 13.49
N ARG A 461 -18.23 -16.70 13.48
CA ARG A 461 -17.55 -16.16 14.67
C ARG A 461 -16.82 -14.87 14.37
N LYS A 462 -16.56 -14.11 15.43
CA LYS A 462 -15.72 -12.92 15.38
C LYS A 462 -14.28 -13.32 15.04
N VAL A 463 -13.65 -12.57 14.14
CA VAL A 463 -12.25 -12.78 13.73
C VAL A 463 -11.36 -11.56 14.01
N ALA A 464 -11.94 -10.36 14.08
CA ALA A 464 -11.21 -9.16 14.49
C ALA A 464 -12.14 -8.07 15.02
N GLU A 465 -11.57 -7.11 15.72
CA GLU A 465 -12.26 -5.92 16.23
C GLU A 465 -11.47 -4.65 15.93
N SER A 466 -12.14 -3.64 15.40
CA SER A 466 -11.61 -2.28 15.26
C SER A 466 -11.65 -1.57 16.61
N LEU A 467 -10.48 -1.26 17.15
CA LEU A 467 -10.29 -0.57 18.43
C LEU A 467 -10.19 0.95 18.28
N LEU A 468 -9.70 1.41 17.12
CA LEU A 468 -9.68 2.82 16.73
C LEU A 468 -10.06 2.93 15.25
N PHE A 469 -10.96 3.85 14.91
CA PHE A 469 -11.28 4.19 13.53
C PHE A 469 -11.32 5.70 13.35
N VAL A 470 -10.51 6.20 12.44
CA VAL A 470 -10.46 7.61 12.04
C VAL A 470 -10.63 7.69 10.53
N GLY A 471 -11.81 8.16 10.13
CA GLY A 471 -12.16 8.34 8.72
C GLY A 471 -13.31 9.33 8.60
N ARG A 472 -13.78 9.52 7.37
CA ARG A 472 -14.84 10.49 7.07
C ARG A 472 -16.06 10.25 7.96
N ASN A 473 -16.57 11.32 8.56
CA ASN A 473 -17.78 11.30 9.39
C ASN A 473 -18.61 12.57 9.18
N GLY A 474 -19.81 12.63 9.77
CA GLY A 474 -20.80 13.67 9.49
C GLY A 474 -21.38 13.60 8.07
N TYR A 475 -22.31 14.49 7.71
CA TYR A 475 -22.88 14.64 6.37
C TYR A 475 -23.04 16.13 6.08
N ASP A 476 -23.04 16.50 4.80
CA ASP A 476 -23.27 17.87 4.33
C ASP A 476 -22.43 18.91 5.10
N GLU A 477 -23.05 19.89 5.75
CA GLU A 477 -22.37 20.96 6.52
C GLU A 477 -21.59 20.45 7.75
N GLN A 478 -21.86 19.23 8.21
CA GLN A 478 -21.19 18.59 9.35
C GLN A 478 -20.10 17.61 8.92
N LYS A 479 -19.81 17.52 7.61
CA LYS A 479 -18.81 16.61 7.04
C LYS A 479 -17.40 16.94 7.54
N ARG A 480 -16.72 15.93 8.06
CA ARG A 480 -15.32 15.98 8.49
C ARG A 480 -14.46 15.06 7.64
N LEU A 481 -13.29 15.56 7.25
CA LEU A 481 -12.29 14.83 6.46
C LEU A 481 -10.98 14.74 7.25
N PRO A 482 -10.84 13.74 8.14
CA PRO A 482 -9.60 13.51 8.86
C PRO A 482 -8.60 12.75 7.98
N TYR A 483 -7.45 13.37 7.75
CA TYR A 483 -6.26 12.76 7.16
C TYR A 483 -5.27 12.44 8.28
N SER A 484 -4.43 11.43 8.10
CA SER A 484 -3.62 10.91 9.20
C SER A 484 -2.29 10.29 8.78
N PHE A 485 -1.36 10.26 9.73
CA PHE A 485 -0.19 9.40 9.73
C PHE A 485 0.01 8.82 11.13
N VAL A 486 0.86 7.80 11.22
CA VAL A 486 1.20 7.18 12.51
C VAL A 486 2.70 7.29 12.75
N ARG A 487 3.09 7.66 13.97
CA ARG A 487 4.45 7.42 14.48
C ARG A 487 4.41 6.22 15.40
N ILE A 488 5.40 5.34 15.28
CA ILE A 488 5.56 4.19 16.16
C ILE A 488 6.91 4.29 16.85
N ASP A 489 6.88 4.34 18.19
CA ASP A 489 8.10 4.25 19.01
C ASP A 489 8.29 2.79 19.43
N VAL A 490 9.41 2.20 19.02
CA VAL A 490 9.82 0.85 19.42
C VAL A 490 10.58 0.95 20.72
N LYS A 491 10.14 0.20 21.74
CA LYS A 491 10.77 0.10 23.05
C LYS A 491 11.58 -1.17 23.19
N ASP A 492 12.57 -1.15 24.06
CA ASP A 492 13.37 -2.32 24.44
C ASP A 492 12.51 -3.51 24.95
N GLY A 493 13.10 -4.70 25.06
CA GLY A 493 12.40 -5.94 25.48
C GLY A 493 12.28 -7.04 24.43
N ASN A 494 11.80 -8.22 24.85
CA ASN A 494 11.54 -9.37 23.98
C ASN A 494 10.33 -10.16 24.52
N PRO A 495 9.11 -9.97 23.99
CA PRO A 495 8.77 -9.15 22.81
C PRO A 495 9.00 -7.64 23.03
N PRO A 496 9.27 -6.87 21.96
CA PRO A 496 9.28 -5.42 22.01
C PRO A 496 7.89 -4.88 22.33
N LYS A 497 7.82 -3.68 22.89
CA LYS A 497 6.56 -2.90 22.97
C LYS A 497 6.56 -1.81 21.92
N PHE A 498 5.41 -1.55 21.33
CA PHE A 498 5.24 -0.47 20.36
C PHE A 498 4.30 0.60 20.92
N ILE A 499 4.77 1.83 21.03
CA ILE A 499 3.93 2.98 21.38
C ILE A 499 3.46 3.61 20.07
N VAL A 500 2.18 3.44 19.77
CA VAL A 500 1.55 3.96 18.57
C VAL A 500 1.00 5.35 18.87
N ARG A 501 1.42 6.33 18.07
CA ARG A 501 1.04 7.74 18.19
C ARG A 501 0.36 8.20 16.91
N PRO A 502 -0.97 8.26 16.87
CA PRO A 502 -1.68 8.72 15.71
C PRO A 502 -1.80 10.25 15.67
N TYR A 503 -1.58 10.83 14.49
CA TYR A 503 -1.72 12.25 14.24
C TYR A 503 -2.75 12.47 13.12
N VAL A 504 -3.56 13.50 13.28
CA VAL A 504 -4.68 13.80 12.39
C VAL A 504 -4.66 15.26 11.98
N ALA A 505 -4.71 15.53 10.67
CA ALA A 505 -5.09 16.81 10.10
C ALA A 505 -6.54 16.69 9.61
N GLU A 506 -7.47 17.38 10.28
CA GLU A 506 -8.89 17.35 9.93
C GLU A 506 -9.29 18.61 9.19
N ARG A 507 -9.88 18.43 8.01
CA ARG A 507 -10.57 19.50 7.28
C ARG A 507 -12.06 19.50 7.64
N PHE A 508 -12.55 20.63 8.12
CA PHE A 508 -13.94 20.84 8.53
C PHE A 508 -14.37 22.26 8.14
N GLN A 509 -15.47 22.40 7.40
CA GLN A 509 -16.00 23.69 6.96
C GLN A 509 -14.95 24.60 6.27
N GLY A 510 -14.06 23.99 5.48
CA GLY A 510 -13.00 24.70 4.76
C GLY A 510 -11.73 25.00 5.58
N GLU A 511 -11.75 24.80 6.90
CA GLU A 511 -10.64 25.06 7.81
C GLU A 511 -9.86 23.78 8.15
N TRP A 512 -8.59 23.93 8.48
CA TRP A 512 -7.71 22.85 8.93
C TRP A 512 -7.50 22.92 10.43
N SER A 513 -7.61 21.78 11.10
CA SER A 513 -7.24 21.62 12.51
C SER A 513 -6.39 20.37 12.68
N ASP A 514 -5.32 20.49 13.45
CA ASP A 514 -4.42 19.36 13.71
C ASP A 514 -4.64 18.88 15.13
N ARG A 515 -4.62 17.56 15.33
CA ARG A 515 -4.69 16.94 16.65
C ARG A 515 -3.85 15.68 16.71
N GLN A 516 -3.22 15.47 17.86
CA GLN A 516 -2.66 14.18 18.25
C GLN A 516 -3.73 13.39 19.00
N LEU A 517 -3.91 12.12 18.66
CA LEU A 517 -4.78 11.23 19.41
C LEU A 517 -4.01 10.60 20.57
N GLU A 518 -4.73 10.11 21.58
CA GLU A 518 -4.14 9.41 22.71
C GLU A 518 -3.26 8.24 22.23
N PRO A 519 -1.98 8.21 22.62
CA PRO A 519 -1.10 7.09 22.31
C PRO A 519 -1.60 5.80 22.95
N PHE A 520 -1.37 4.68 22.28
CA PHE A 520 -1.66 3.36 22.82
C PHE A 520 -0.48 2.42 22.65
N VAL A 521 -0.39 1.42 23.53
CA VAL A 521 0.69 0.44 23.53
C VAL A 521 0.17 -0.87 22.97
N ILE A 522 0.92 -1.47 22.04
CA ILE A 522 0.67 -2.81 21.51
C ILE A 522 1.83 -3.76 21.74
#